data_AF-A0A0F4RJQ9-F1
#
_entry.id   AF-A0A0F4RJQ9-F1
#
_cell.length_a   1.000
_cell.length_b   1.000
_cell.length_c   1.000
_cell.angle_alpha   90.00
_cell.angle_beta   90.00
_cell.angle_gamma   90.00
#
_symmetry.space_group_name_H-M   'P 1'
#
loop_
_entity.id
_entity.type
_entity.pdbx_description
1 polymer ?
#
loop_
_entity_poly.entity_id
_entity_poly.type
_entity_poly.pdbx_seq_one_letter_code
_entity_poly.pdbx_strand_id
1 'polypeptide(L)'
;MVFSTDSISGKLIVAIVAPLVVGAVGFLAGRIVAEAPALEIVISPTNANVSAGRIVEFSAEGSLDPSGYPLEFAWTVGGLPLGQSSMAGCSPTANGVLLSCQFVMPGNAAVAVTAMSRDGRVGTVAATVTVELQDGYFAMIAVDGGSEIDSVYRDLLNALDWPTLQAQVRTPILVFDPDQRIALPAASIRPDPSRVGDALEGTKIMVPLTPGSEPFGLVRGALEPLGATLVAVPHDQIGASLESGLGEIGLTLVSSPTSFLDRVLD
;
A
#
# COMPACT_ATOMS: atom_id res chain seq x y z
N MET A 1 8.17 60.11 -21.72
CA MET A 1 9.48 60.20 -21.04
C MET A 1 9.45 59.25 -19.87
N VAL A 2 10.56 58.56 -19.61
CA VAL A 2 10.72 57.25 -18.94
C VAL A 2 10.18 57.16 -17.50
N PHE A 3 10.04 55.90 -17.05
CA PHE A 3 9.96 55.30 -15.70
C PHE A 3 8.60 54.59 -15.49
N SER A 4 8.49 53.41 -14.89
CA SER A 4 9.40 52.39 -14.37
C SER A 4 8.51 51.16 -14.15
N THR A 5 9.07 49.95 -14.24
CA THR A 5 8.39 48.73 -13.82
C THR A 5 8.41 48.66 -12.30
N ASP A 6 7.26 48.50 -11.66
CA ASP A 6 7.18 47.80 -10.38
C ASP A 6 5.85 47.07 -10.23
N SER A 7 5.99 45.83 -9.75
CA SER A 7 4.95 44.86 -9.44
C SER A 7 4.24 45.24 -8.15
N ILE A 8 2.91 45.20 -8.12
CA ILE A 8 2.16 45.07 -6.87
C ILE A 8 0.94 44.18 -7.07
N SER A 9 0.99 43.00 -6.43
CA SER A 9 -0.16 42.18 -6.07
C SER A 9 -1.22 42.99 -5.33
N GLY A 10 -2.49 42.87 -5.70
CA GLY A 10 -3.58 43.34 -4.84
C GLY A 10 -4.90 43.48 -5.56
N LYS A 11 -5.88 42.69 -5.13
CA LYS A 11 -7.30 42.86 -5.42
C LYS A 11 -7.71 44.34 -5.34
N LEU A 12 -8.39 44.84 -6.36
CA LEU A 12 -9.21 46.04 -6.22
C LEU A 12 -10.58 45.80 -6.87
N ILE A 13 -11.61 45.66 -6.03
CA ILE A 13 -13.01 45.89 -6.42
C ILE A 13 -13.23 47.40 -6.27
N VAL A 14 -13.55 48.10 -7.36
CA VAL A 14 -14.13 49.45 -7.29
C VAL A 14 -15.30 49.55 -8.26
N ALA A 15 -16.47 49.81 -7.70
CA ALA A 15 -17.62 50.35 -8.39
C ALA A 15 -17.67 51.87 -8.18
N ILE A 16 -18.28 52.58 -9.14
CA ILE A 16 -19.11 53.81 -9.03
C ILE A 16 -18.75 54.98 -9.99
N VAL A 17 -19.62 55.15 -11.00
CA VAL A 17 -20.38 56.34 -11.51
C VAL A 17 -19.68 57.65 -11.98
N ALA A 18 -19.65 57.84 -13.33
CA ALA A 18 -19.96 58.99 -14.25
C ALA A 18 -19.53 60.47 -13.94
N PRO A 19 -19.37 61.43 -14.92
CA PRO A 19 -19.88 61.44 -16.32
C PRO A 19 -18.95 62.01 -17.45
N LEU A 20 -19.38 61.75 -18.70
CA LEU A 20 -19.16 62.42 -20.01
C LEU A 20 -17.84 63.18 -20.32
N VAL A 21 -17.09 62.66 -21.29
CA VAL A 21 -16.50 63.44 -22.41
C VAL A 21 -16.68 62.66 -23.71
N VAL A 22 -17.27 63.30 -24.71
CA VAL A 22 -17.44 62.82 -26.09
C VAL A 22 -16.07 62.86 -26.80
N GLY A 23 -15.60 61.73 -27.32
CA GLY A 23 -14.44 61.71 -28.20
C GLY A 23 -13.88 60.30 -28.45
N ALA A 24 -14.04 59.83 -29.69
CA ALA A 24 -13.43 58.62 -30.27
C ALA A 24 -13.83 57.29 -29.61
N VAL A 25 -14.85 56.64 -30.16
CA VAL A 25 -15.14 55.23 -29.91
C VAL A 25 -14.06 54.38 -30.60
N GLY A 26 -12.91 54.23 -29.94
CA GLY A 26 -11.99 53.14 -30.21
C GLY A 26 -12.44 51.95 -29.37
N PHE A 27 -13.28 51.06 -29.93
CA PHE A 27 -13.49 49.74 -29.35
C PHE A 27 -12.15 48.98 -29.46
N LEU A 28 -11.36 48.96 -28.39
CA LEU A 28 -10.46 47.83 -28.18
C LEU A 28 -11.36 46.63 -27.92
N ALA A 29 -11.69 45.90 -28.99
CA ALA A 29 -12.33 44.61 -28.91
C ALA A 29 -11.35 43.61 -28.29
N GLY A 30 -11.13 43.72 -26.98
CA GLY A 30 -10.52 42.67 -26.21
C GLY A 30 -11.48 41.49 -26.23
N ARG A 31 -11.16 40.46 -27.02
CA ARG A 31 -11.82 39.16 -26.89
C ARG A 31 -11.50 38.65 -25.49
N ILE A 32 -12.48 38.71 -24.59
CA ILE A 32 -12.49 37.85 -23.41
C ILE A 32 -12.76 36.45 -23.95
N VAL A 33 -11.70 35.69 -24.24
CA VAL A 33 -11.84 34.25 -24.49
C VAL A 33 -12.02 33.63 -23.11
N ALA A 34 -13.24 33.15 -22.82
CA ALA A 34 -13.44 32.34 -21.63
C ALA A 34 -12.52 31.11 -21.73
N GLU A 35 -11.83 30.80 -20.64
CA GLU A 35 -11.01 29.58 -20.56
C GLU A 35 -11.90 28.36 -20.81
N ALA A 36 -11.42 27.43 -21.64
CA ALA A 36 -12.16 26.21 -21.93
C ALA A 36 -12.37 25.41 -20.63
N PRO A 37 -13.54 24.78 -20.43
CA PRO A 37 -13.79 23.98 -19.24
C PRO A 37 -12.79 22.82 -19.12
N ALA A 38 -12.49 22.40 -17.89
CA ALA A 38 -11.63 21.26 -17.62
C ALA A 38 -12.23 19.96 -18.18
N LEU A 39 -11.39 18.94 -18.38
CA LEU A 39 -11.87 17.60 -18.74
C LEU A 39 -12.65 17.00 -17.57
N GLU A 40 -13.73 16.30 -17.89
CA GLU A 40 -14.48 15.50 -16.93
C GLU A 40 -13.98 14.06 -17.05
N ILE A 41 -13.20 13.59 -16.07
CA ILE A 41 -12.57 12.27 -16.11
C ILE A 41 -13.14 11.44 -14.97
N VAL A 42 -13.55 10.23 -15.30
CA VAL A 42 -14.08 9.26 -14.35
C VAL A 42 -13.22 8.01 -14.36
N ILE A 43 -13.22 7.33 -13.22
CA ILE A 43 -12.64 6.00 -13.06
C ILE A 43 -13.62 5.17 -12.24
N SER A 44 -13.93 3.97 -12.71
CA SER A 44 -14.78 3.03 -12.00
C SER A 44 -14.12 1.65 -11.96
N PRO A 45 -14.03 1.00 -10.78
CA PRO A 45 -14.41 1.53 -9.48
C PRO A 45 -13.41 2.59 -8.97
N THR A 46 -13.85 3.49 -8.07
CA THR A 46 -12.96 4.45 -7.38
C THR A 46 -12.22 3.82 -6.20
N ASN A 47 -12.74 2.73 -5.65
CA ASN A 47 -12.11 1.91 -4.64
C ASN A 47 -12.35 0.42 -4.96
N ALA A 48 -11.32 -0.41 -4.84
CA ALA A 48 -11.44 -1.85 -5.01
C ALA A 48 -10.74 -2.58 -3.87
N ASN A 49 -11.39 -3.60 -3.30
CA ASN A 49 -10.74 -4.59 -2.45
C ASN A 49 -10.63 -5.90 -3.22
N VAL A 50 -9.40 -6.40 -3.40
CA VAL A 50 -9.11 -7.55 -4.27
C VAL A 50 -8.15 -8.50 -3.57
N SER A 51 -8.39 -9.80 -3.72
CA SER A 51 -7.38 -10.76 -3.28
C SER A 51 -6.22 -10.81 -4.29
N ALA A 52 -4.99 -10.94 -3.80
CA ALA A 52 -3.82 -11.13 -4.64
C ALA A 52 -4.01 -12.32 -5.59
N GLY A 53 -3.58 -12.16 -6.83
CA GLY A 53 -3.78 -13.09 -7.93
C GLY A 53 -5.16 -12.97 -8.62
N ARG A 54 -6.10 -12.16 -8.11
CA ARG A 54 -7.40 -11.95 -8.76
C ARG A 54 -7.34 -10.79 -9.75
N ILE A 55 -8.17 -10.90 -10.77
CA ILE A 55 -8.35 -9.87 -11.79
C ILE A 55 -9.43 -8.89 -11.32
N VAL A 56 -9.17 -7.59 -11.52
CA VAL A 56 -10.10 -6.49 -11.37
C VAL A 56 -10.06 -5.63 -12.64
N GLU A 57 -11.21 -5.10 -13.03
CA GLU A 57 -11.35 -4.24 -14.18
C GLU A 57 -11.60 -2.79 -13.73
N PHE A 58 -10.91 -1.86 -14.39
CA PHE A 58 -11.15 -0.43 -14.29
C PHE A 58 -11.66 0.10 -15.62
N SER A 59 -12.52 1.11 -15.55
CA SER A 59 -13.10 1.78 -16.71
C SER A 59 -12.98 3.30 -16.59
N ALA A 60 -12.57 3.94 -17.68
CA ALA A 60 -12.65 5.38 -17.88
C ALA A 60 -13.91 5.81 -18.66
N GLU A 61 -14.84 4.88 -18.87
CA GLU A 61 -16.11 5.14 -19.57
C GLU A 61 -16.92 6.23 -18.87
N GLY A 62 -17.43 7.18 -19.64
CA GLY A 62 -18.08 8.38 -19.12
C GLY A 62 -17.16 9.60 -19.01
N SER A 63 -15.85 9.43 -19.24
CA SER A 63 -14.95 10.57 -19.36
C SER A 63 -15.24 11.34 -20.65
N LEU A 64 -15.27 12.66 -20.58
CA LEU A 64 -15.60 13.51 -21.71
C LEU A 64 -14.83 14.83 -21.71
N ASP A 65 -14.63 15.32 -22.91
CA ASP A 65 -14.22 16.69 -23.15
C ASP A 65 -15.47 17.55 -23.40
N PRO A 66 -15.74 18.61 -22.61
CA PRO A 66 -16.90 19.46 -22.85
C PRO A 66 -16.85 20.22 -24.19
N SER A 67 -15.67 20.34 -24.81
CA SER A 67 -15.47 20.88 -26.16
C SER A 67 -15.74 19.83 -27.26
N GLY A 68 -16.02 18.58 -26.89
CA GLY A 68 -16.39 17.49 -27.81
C GLY A 68 -15.22 16.80 -28.52
N TYR A 69 -13.98 17.08 -28.13
CA TYR A 69 -12.82 16.35 -28.67
C TYR A 69 -12.74 14.92 -28.11
N PRO A 70 -12.27 13.94 -28.91
CA PRO A 70 -11.99 12.60 -28.41
C PRO A 70 -10.85 12.64 -27.38
N LEU A 71 -10.92 11.73 -26.40
CA LEU A 71 -9.92 11.56 -25.36
C LEU A 71 -9.05 10.33 -25.64
N GLU A 72 -7.75 10.47 -25.41
CA GLU A 72 -6.78 9.38 -25.36
C GLU A 72 -6.43 9.08 -23.89
N PHE A 73 -6.35 7.80 -23.53
CA PHE A 73 -6.15 7.37 -22.14
C PHE A 73 -4.81 6.68 -21.94
N ALA A 74 -4.13 7.05 -20.86
CA ALA A 74 -2.91 6.38 -20.38
C ALA A 74 -3.10 5.97 -18.92
N TRP A 75 -2.71 4.74 -18.59
CA TRP A 75 -2.87 4.18 -17.25
C TRP A 75 -1.53 4.02 -16.53
N THR A 76 -1.58 4.18 -15.22
CA THR A 76 -0.45 3.88 -14.32
C THR A 76 -0.92 3.05 -13.12
N VAL A 77 -0.03 2.23 -12.58
CA VAL A 77 -0.26 1.43 -11.39
C VAL A 77 0.89 1.60 -10.42
N GLY A 78 0.59 2.05 -9.20
CA GLY A 78 1.61 2.42 -8.21
C GLY A 78 2.46 3.61 -8.67
N GLY A 79 1.89 4.50 -9.50
CA GLY A 79 2.60 5.64 -10.08
C GLY A 79 3.54 5.32 -11.24
N LEU A 80 3.58 4.06 -11.70
CA LEU A 80 4.42 3.62 -12.82
C LEU A 80 3.57 3.29 -14.04
N PRO A 81 4.07 3.52 -15.28
CA PRO A 81 3.42 3.05 -16.50
C PRO A 81 3.17 1.54 -16.49
N LEU A 82 2.16 1.10 -17.25
CA LEU A 82 1.87 -0.32 -17.40
C LEU A 82 3.11 -1.11 -17.85
N GLY A 83 3.32 -2.29 -17.25
CA GLY A 83 4.48 -3.14 -17.50
C GLY A 83 5.75 -2.76 -16.73
N GLN A 84 5.79 -1.62 -16.03
CA GLN A 84 6.90 -1.23 -15.16
C GLN A 84 6.59 -1.42 -13.66
N SER A 85 5.32 -1.60 -13.30
CA SER A 85 4.92 -1.87 -11.92
C SER A 85 5.17 -3.34 -11.55
N SER A 86 5.79 -3.59 -10.41
CA SER A 86 5.85 -4.92 -9.80
C SER A 86 4.58 -5.30 -9.05
N MET A 87 3.66 -4.35 -8.84
CA MET A 87 2.46 -4.55 -8.01
C MET A 87 1.38 -5.35 -8.73
N ALA A 88 1.27 -5.16 -10.05
CA ALA A 88 0.26 -5.79 -10.88
C ALA A 88 0.72 -5.93 -12.33
N GLY A 89 0.26 -7.00 -12.98
CA GLY A 89 0.24 -7.09 -14.44
C GLY A 89 -1.09 -6.53 -14.95
N CYS A 90 -1.05 -5.58 -15.87
CA CYS A 90 -2.26 -4.99 -16.43
C CYS A 90 -2.22 -4.87 -17.95
N SER A 91 -3.39 -5.02 -18.57
CA SER A 91 -3.58 -4.96 -20.02
C SER A 91 -4.78 -4.07 -20.35
N PRO A 92 -4.58 -2.96 -21.09
CA PRO A 92 -5.68 -2.11 -21.52
C PRO A 92 -6.34 -2.69 -22.78
N THR A 93 -7.59 -2.31 -23.03
CA THR A 93 -8.23 -2.54 -24.34
C THR A 93 -7.60 -1.67 -25.42
N ALA A 94 -7.84 -2.01 -26.69
CA ALA A 94 -7.27 -1.29 -27.83
C ALA A 94 -7.61 0.22 -27.86
N ASN A 95 -8.75 0.61 -27.31
CA ASN A 95 -9.17 2.01 -27.18
C ASN A 95 -8.72 2.67 -25.85
N GLY A 96 -8.04 1.93 -24.97
CA GLY A 96 -7.55 2.42 -23.68
C GLY A 96 -8.61 2.70 -22.62
N VAL A 97 -9.90 2.51 -22.93
CA VAL A 97 -11.00 2.85 -22.00
C VAL A 97 -11.11 1.88 -20.84
N LEU A 98 -10.88 0.59 -21.09
CA LEU A 98 -10.91 -0.45 -20.06
C LEU A 98 -9.49 -0.91 -19.74
N LEU A 99 -9.25 -1.24 -18.48
CA LEU A 99 -8.00 -1.78 -17.97
C LEU A 99 -8.29 -3.02 -17.12
N SER A 100 -7.74 -4.16 -17.52
CA SER A 100 -7.78 -5.39 -16.71
C SER A 100 -6.46 -5.53 -15.96
N CYS A 101 -6.50 -5.67 -14.63
CA CYS A 101 -5.34 -5.76 -13.77
C CYS A 101 -5.38 -7.00 -12.88
N GLN A 102 -4.28 -7.72 -12.79
CA GLN A 102 -4.04 -8.78 -11.81
C GLN A 102 -3.01 -8.31 -10.79
N PHE A 103 -3.45 -7.96 -9.59
CA PHE A 103 -2.58 -7.54 -8.50
C PHE A 103 -1.92 -8.76 -7.85
N VAL A 104 -0.61 -8.72 -7.65
CA VAL A 104 0.16 -9.85 -7.10
C VAL A 104 0.87 -9.51 -5.79
N MET A 105 1.05 -8.22 -5.51
CA MET A 105 1.60 -7.75 -4.25
C MET A 105 0.48 -7.23 -3.35
N PRO A 106 0.34 -7.78 -2.14
CA PRO A 106 -0.57 -7.24 -1.13
C PRO A 106 -0.24 -5.80 -0.73
N GLY A 107 -1.22 -5.10 -0.17
CA GLY A 107 -1.12 -3.72 0.28
C GLY A 107 -1.95 -2.76 -0.55
N ASN A 108 -1.75 -1.46 -0.34
CA ASN A 108 -2.48 -0.42 -1.07
C ASN A 108 -1.73 -0.02 -2.35
N ALA A 109 -2.46 0.05 -3.46
CA ALA A 109 -1.98 0.54 -4.74
C ALA A 109 -2.91 1.63 -5.26
N ALA A 110 -2.35 2.57 -6.04
CA ALA A 110 -3.13 3.52 -6.81
C ALA A 110 -3.16 3.09 -8.28
N VAL A 111 -4.34 3.09 -8.88
CA VAL A 111 -4.52 2.98 -10.33
C VAL A 111 -4.98 4.33 -10.84
N ALA A 112 -4.19 4.99 -11.67
CA ALA A 112 -4.54 6.28 -12.22
C ALA A 112 -4.73 6.22 -13.72
N VAL A 113 -5.76 6.92 -14.21
CA VAL A 113 -5.99 7.19 -15.63
C VAL A 113 -5.73 8.65 -15.91
N THR A 114 -4.90 8.90 -16.91
CA THR A 114 -4.67 10.22 -17.48
C THR A 114 -5.36 10.29 -18.82
N ALA A 115 -6.25 11.27 -18.99
CA ALA A 115 -6.89 11.56 -20.27
C ALA A 115 -6.22 12.77 -20.93
N MET A 116 -5.97 12.68 -22.23
CA MET A 116 -5.45 13.77 -23.05
C MET A 116 -6.44 14.07 -24.18
N SER A 117 -6.83 15.34 -24.30
CA SER A 117 -7.63 15.83 -25.41
C SER A 117 -6.76 16.28 -26.58
N ARG A 118 -7.34 16.28 -27.78
CA ARG A 118 -6.68 16.73 -29.02
C ARG A 118 -6.23 18.20 -28.96
N ASP A 119 -6.88 19.03 -28.15
CA ASP A 119 -6.49 20.43 -27.96
C ASP A 119 -5.37 20.62 -26.92
N GLY A 120 -4.83 19.52 -26.39
CA GLY A 120 -3.68 19.50 -25.49
C GLY A 120 -4.04 19.55 -24.00
N ARG A 121 -5.32 19.59 -23.63
CA ARG A 121 -5.73 19.47 -22.23
C ARG A 121 -5.45 18.08 -21.69
N VAL A 122 -5.02 18.02 -20.43
CA VAL A 122 -4.72 16.77 -19.72
C VAL A 122 -5.40 16.82 -18.36
N GLY A 123 -5.93 15.68 -17.92
CA GLY A 123 -6.34 15.50 -16.54
C GLY A 123 -6.06 14.08 -16.07
N THR A 124 -6.03 13.90 -14.76
CA THR A 124 -5.75 12.61 -14.13
C THR A 124 -6.69 12.38 -12.98
N VAL A 125 -7.20 11.15 -12.86
CA VAL A 125 -7.96 10.68 -11.68
C VAL A 125 -7.40 9.32 -11.26
N ALA A 126 -7.47 9.02 -9.97
CA ALA A 126 -6.97 7.77 -9.41
C ALA A 126 -8.05 7.03 -8.61
N ALA A 127 -8.00 5.71 -8.68
CA ALA A 127 -8.70 4.79 -7.82
C ALA A 127 -7.72 4.18 -6.81
N THR A 128 -8.23 3.87 -5.62
CA THR A 128 -7.49 3.15 -4.59
C THR A 128 -7.80 1.66 -4.65
N VAL A 129 -6.77 0.83 -4.61
CA VAL A 129 -6.89 -0.63 -4.57
C VAL A 129 -6.26 -1.13 -3.30
N THR A 130 -7.03 -1.86 -2.49
CA THR A 130 -6.52 -2.62 -1.36
C THR A 130 -6.40 -4.06 -1.81
N VAL A 131 -5.18 -4.60 -1.76
CA VAL A 131 -4.87 -5.97 -2.16
C VAL A 131 -4.66 -6.80 -0.90
N GLU A 132 -5.52 -7.77 -0.66
CA GLU A 132 -5.45 -8.70 0.47
C GLU A 132 -4.84 -10.03 0.02
N LEU A 133 -4.08 -10.71 0.87
CA LEU A 133 -3.69 -12.09 0.57
C LEU A 133 -4.85 -13.01 0.95
N GLN A 134 -5.33 -13.84 0.01
CA GLN A 134 -6.51 -14.69 0.23
C GLN A 134 -6.35 -15.63 1.45
N ASP A 135 -5.15 -16.13 1.66
CA ASP A 135 -4.80 -17.03 2.78
C ASP A 135 -4.18 -16.28 3.96
N GLY A 136 -4.18 -14.94 3.93
CA GLY A 136 -3.61 -14.08 4.97
C GLY A 136 -2.09 -14.20 5.12
N TYR A 137 -1.60 -13.78 6.28
CA TYR A 137 -0.20 -13.87 6.65
C TYR A 137 -0.08 -14.74 7.88
N PHE A 138 1.00 -15.50 7.98
CA PHE A 138 1.45 -16.00 9.26
C PHE A 138 2.14 -14.87 10.01
N ALA A 139 1.66 -14.52 11.19
CA ALA A 139 2.21 -13.45 12.00
C ALA A 139 2.64 -13.99 13.36
N MET A 140 3.84 -13.61 13.79
CA MET A 140 4.34 -13.93 15.12
C MET A 140 3.71 -12.99 16.16
N ILE A 141 2.82 -13.53 16.98
CA ILE A 141 2.13 -12.77 18.02
C ILE A 141 2.55 -13.29 19.38
N ALA A 142 3.12 -12.41 20.20
CA ALA A 142 3.37 -12.66 21.61
C ALA A 142 2.19 -12.12 22.43
N VAL A 143 1.68 -12.92 23.37
CA VAL A 143 0.39 -12.64 24.05
C VAL A 143 0.56 -12.26 25.51
N ASP A 144 1.69 -12.60 26.13
CA ASP A 144 2.08 -12.07 27.43
C ASP A 144 3.61 -12.23 27.63
N GLY A 145 4.32 -11.10 27.71
CA GLY A 145 5.78 -11.07 27.93
C GLY A 145 6.22 -9.98 28.91
N GLY A 146 5.28 -9.29 29.56
CA GLY A 146 5.59 -8.13 30.40
C GLY A 146 6.43 -7.06 29.66
N SER A 147 7.34 -6.40 30.37
CA SER A 147 8.21 -5.34 29.84
C SER A 147 9.29 -5.80 28.83
N GLU A 148 9.33 -7.09 28.48
CA GLU A 148 10.39 -7.70 27.67
C GLU A 148 9.93 -8.15 26.27
N ILE A 149 8.67 -7.90 25.90
CA ILE A 149 8.12 -8.33 24.59
C ILE A 149 8.91 -7.77 23.39
N ASP A 150 9.41 -6.53 23.50
CA ASP A 150 10.28 -5.94 22.48
C ASP A 150 11.62 -6.68 22.39
N SER A 151 12.15 -7.16 23.52
CA SER A 151 13.38 -7.96 23.54
C SER A 151 13.16 -9.34 22.92
N VAL A 152 12.01 -9.96 23.19
CA VAL A 152 11.58 -11.20 22.52
C VAL A 152 11.52 -11.03 21.01
N TYR A 153 10.87 -9.96 20.52
CA TYR A 153 10.82 -9.69 19.08
C TYR A 153 12.21 -9.43 18.48
N ARG A 154 13.08 -8.68 19.18
CA ARG A 154 14.47 -8.47 18.74
C ARG A 154 15.25 -9.78 18.66
N ASP A 155 15.10 -10.66 19.64
CA ASP A 155 15.76 -11.96 19.63
C ASP A 155 15.22 -12.84 18.50
N LEU A 156 13.90 -12.87 18.29
CA LEU A 156 13.29 -13.57 17.15
C LEU A 156 13.82 -13.06 15.80
N LEU A 157 13.89 -11.75 15.60
CA LEU A 157 14.39 -11.12 14.37
C LEU A 157 15.83 -11.54 14.06
N ASN A 158 16.64 -11.78 15.09
CA ASN A 158 18.07 -12.08 14.96
C ASN A 158 18.41 -13.57 15.02
N ALA A 159 17.57 -14.40 15.64
CA ALA A 159 17.82 -15.82 15.83
C ALA A 159 17.52 -16.68 14.60
N LEU A 160 16.47 -16.33 13.85
CA LEU A 160 16.01 -17.14 12.70
C LEU A 160 16.57 -16.65 11.37
N ASP A 161 16.94 -17.61 10.51
CA ASP A 161 17.09 -17.36 9.07
C ASP A 161 15.70 -17.22 8.40
N TRP A 162 15.09 -16.05 8.62
CA TRP A 162 13.76 -15.70 8.12
C TRP A 162 13.63 -15.79 6.60
N PRO A 163 14.60 -15.34 5.78
CA PRO A 163 14.53 -15.55 4.33
C PRO A 163 14.49 -17.02 3.93
N THR A 164 15.31 -17.86 4.55
CA THR A 164 15.29 -19.30 4.27
C THR A 164 13.98 -19.93 4.73
N LEU A 165 13.47 -19.60 5.92
CA LEU A 165 12.17 -20.09 6.39
C LEU A 165 11.03 -19.67 5.45
N GLN A 166 11.00 -18.39 5.05
CA GLN A 166 9.99 -17.88 4.12
C GLN A 166 10.01 -18.63 2.79
N ALA A 167 11.18 -19.01 2.29
CA ALA A 167 11.29 -19.78 1.05
C ALA A 167 10.73 -21.21 1.16
N GLN A 168 10.62 -21.76 2.37
CA GLN A 168 10.04 -23.09 2.62
C GLN A 168 8.51 -23.07 2.80
N VAL A 169 7.89 -21.90 2.95
CA VAL A 169 6.45 -21.77 3.16
C VAL A 169 5.80 -20.90 2.09
N ARG A 170 4.55 -21.21 1.73
CA ARG A 170 3.80 -20.44 0.73
C ARG A 170 3.19 -19.17 1.32
N THR A 171 2.67 -19.28 2.54
CA THR A 171 2.06 -18.15 3.24
C THR A 171 3.16 -17.19 3.69
N PRO A 172 3.11 -15.91 3.32
CA PRO A 172 4.05 -14.91 3.80
C PRO A 172 4.02 -14.80 5.32
N ILE A 173 5.21 -14.67 5.91
CA ILE A 173 5.41 -14.51 7.34
C ILE A 173 5.69 -13.03 7.63
N LEU A 174 5.01 -12.49 8.63
CA LEU A 174 5.26 -11.17 9.20
C LEU A 174 5.85 -11.31 10.60
N VAL A 175 6.88 -10.51 10.87
CA VAL A 175 7.49 -10.38 12.19
C VAL A 175 7.47 -8.89 12.56
N PHE A 176 7.16 -8.58 13.81
CA PHE A 176 7.13 -7.21 14.28
C PHE A 176 8.56 -6.71 14.56
N ASP A 177 8.89 -5.52 14.05
CA ASP A 177 10.08 -4.77 14.43
C ASP A 177 9.70 -3.79 15.55
N PRO A 178 10.14 -4.02 16.80
CA PRO A 178 9.78 -3.17 17.93
C PRO A 178 10.47 -1.79 17.89
N ASP A 179 11.63 -1.69 17.24
CA ASP A 179 12.40 -0.45 17.17
C ASP A 179 11.77 0.52 16.14
N GLN A 180 11.26 -0.02 15.03
CA GLN A 180 10.60 0.76 13.97
C GLN A 180 9.07 0.79 14.08
N ARG A 181 8.47 -0.11 14.87
CA ARG A 181 7.03 -0.34 14.99
C ARG A 181 6.35 -0.65 13.65
N ILE A 182 6.96 -1.54 12.88
CA ILE A 182 6.46 -1.97 11.57
C ILE A 182 6.38 -3.49 11.48
N ALA A 183 5.52 -3.97 10.59
CA ALA A 183 5.48 -5.37 10.21
C ALA A 183 6.52 -5.62 9.12
N LEU A 184 7.53 -6.43 9.41
CA LEU A 184 8.55 -6.83 8.45
C LEU A 184 8.20 -8.17 7.78
N PRO A 185 8.21 -8.24 6.44
CA PRO A 185 8.17 -9.52 5.73
C PRO A 185 9.41 -10.34 6.05
N ALA A 186 9.25 -11.62 6.37
CA ALA A 186 10.35 -12.51 6.75
C ALA A 186 11.49 -12.55 5.70
N ALA A 187 11.17 -12.52 4.40
CA ALA A 187 12.17 -12.46 3.32
C ALA A 187 13.07 -11.22 3.32
N SER A 188 12.61 -10.12 3.93
CA SER A 188 13.34 -8.86 4.00
C SER A 188 14.28 -8.78 5.20
N ILE A 189 14.06 -9.61 6.22
CA ILE A 189 14.82 -9.58 7.47
C ILE A 189 16.26 -10.02 7.19
N ARG A 190 17.20 -9.39 7.90
CA ARG A 190 18.62 -9.69 7.89
C ARG A 190 19.03 -10.04 9.32
N PRO A 191 18.92 -11.32 9.72
CA PRO A 191 19.21 -11.73 11.09
C PRO A 191 20.70 -11.54 11.40
N ASP A 192 20.99 -11.12 12.62
CA ASP A 192 22.35 -11.07 13.17
C ASP A 192 22.41 -11.91 14.45
N PRO A 193 22.81 -13.19 14.38
CA PRO A 193 22.85 -14.09 15.53
C PRO A 193 23.72 -13.59 16.69
N SER A 194 24.64 -12.64 16.45
CA SER A 194 25.47 -12.05 17.51
C SER A 194 24.72 -11.07 18.41
N ARG A 195 23.52 -10.65 17.99
CA ARG A 195 22.65 -9.70 18.70
C ARG A 195 21.51 -10.37 19.47
N VAL A 196 21.47 -11.70 19.49
CA VAL A 196 20.48 -12.48 20.24
C VAL A 196 20.83 -12.44 21.73
N GLY A 197 19.88 -12.02 22.55
CA GLY A 197 19.95 -12.05 24.01
C GLY A 197 19.39 -13.34 24.61
N ASP A 198 18.81 -13.23 25.80
CA ASP A 198 18.24 -14.31 26.61
C ASP A 198 16.70 -14.25 26.70
N ALA A 199 16.05 -13.33 25.98
CA ALA A 199 14.61 -13.10 26.13
C ALA A 199 13.75 -14.29 25.65
N LEU A 200 14.35 -15.22 24.89
CA LEU A 200 13.69 -16.45 24.44
C LEU A 200 13.78 -17.61 25.44
N GLU A 201 14.58 -17.49 26.50
CA GLU A 201 14.77 -18.57 27.47
C GLU A 201 13.44 -18.91 28.18
N GLY A 202 13.05 -20.19 28.14
CA GLY A 202 11.81 -20.66 28.75
C GLY A 202 10.53 -20.35 27.97
N THR A 203 10.62 -19.62 26.85
CA THR A 203 9.47 -19.25 26.03
C THR A 203 8.91 -20.45 25.27
N LYS A 204 7.60 -20.69 25.32
CA LYS A 204 6.91 -21.65 24.46
C LYS A 204 6.37 -20.97 23.22
N ILE A 205 6.81 -21.47 22.09
CA ILE A 205 6.53 -20.91 20.77
C ILE A 205 5.68 -21.90 20.00
N MET A 206 4.43 -21.53 19.74
CA MET A 206 3.49 -22.33 18.97
C MET A 206 3.64 -22.06 17.48
N VAL A 207 3.79 -23.13 16.70
CA VAL A 207 3.95 -23.02 15.24
C VAL A 207 3.01 -23.98 14.49
N PRO A 208 2.42 -23.54 13.36
CA PRO A 208 1.60 -24.34 12.47
C PRO A 208 2.47 -25.13 11.47
N LEU A 209 3.57 -25.68 11.96
CA LEU A 209 4.54 -26.41 11.16
C LEU A 209 4.50 -27.90 11.51
N THR A 210 4.51 -28.75 10.48
CA THR A 210 4.48 -30.20 10.67
C THR A 210 5.79 -30.67 11.32
N PRO A 211 5.75 -31.39 12.46
CA PRO A 211 6.94 -31.98 13.05
C PRO A 211 7.72 -32.84 12.04
N GLY A 212 9.04 -32.66 11.99
CA GLY A 212 9.92 -33.38 11.06
C GLY A 212 9.99 -32.78 9.64
N SER A 213 9.22 -31.73 9.33
CA SER A 213 9.41 -30.97 8.09
C SER A 213 10.64 -30.06 8.16
N GLU A 214 11.23 -29.73 7.01
CA GLU A 214 12.32 -28.75 6.90
C GLU A 214 12.04 -27.42 7.61
N PRO A 215 10.90 -26.73 7.37
CA PRO A 215 10.60 -25.48 8.08
C PRO A 215 10.52 -25.66 9.59
N PHE A 216 9.94 -26.77 10.09
CA PHE A 216 9.93 -27.07 11.52
C PHE A 216 11.36 -27.28 12.06
N GLY A 217 12.21 -27.99 11.31
CA GLY A 217 13.61 -28.20 11.65
C GLY A 217 14.43 -26.91 11.74
N LEU A 218 14.20 -25.97 10.82
CA LEU A 218 14.84 -24.65 10.81
C LEU A 218 14.48 -23.84 12.07
N VAL A 219 13.18 -23.70 12.35
CA VAL A 219 12.72 -22.96 13.54
C VAL A 219 13.25 -23.60 14.82
N ARG A 220 13.12 -24.92 14.92
CA ARG A 220 13.57 -25.68 16.09
C ARG A 220 15.07 -25.56 16.32
N GLY A 221 15.87 -25.74 15.27
CA GLY A 221 17.33 -25.65 15.33
C GLY A 221 17.85 -24.27 15.71
N ALA A 222 17.08 -23.20 15.40
CA ALA A 222 17.43 -21.84 15.81
C ALA A 222 17.00 -21.52 17.25
N LEU A 223 15.82 -21.98 17.68
CA LEU A 223 15.19 -21.51 18.92
C LEU A 223 15.44 -22.42 20.14
N GLU A 224 15.47 -23.75 19.98
CA GLU A 224 15.71 -24.65 21.12
C GLU A 224 17.08 -24.43 21.80
N PRO A 225 18.19 -24.14 21.07
CA PRO A 225 19.46 -23.83 21.71
C PRO A 225 19.45 -22.55 22.56
N LEU A 226 18.46 -21.67 22.35
CA LEU A 226 18.26 -20.43 23.11
C LEU A 226 17.33 -20.63 24.32
N GLY A 227 16.95 -21.87 24.62
CA GLY A 227 16.08 -22.21 25.74
C GLY A 227 14.59 -22.10 25.46
N ALA A 228 14.19 -21.79 24.22
CA ALA A 228 12.78 -21.81 23.83
C ALA A 228 12.28 -23.24 23.60
N THR A 229 10.99 -23.46 23.79
CA THR A 229 10.31 -24.74 23.51
C THR A 229 9.36 -24.57 22.33
N LEU A 230 9.55 -25.37 21.29
CA LEU A 230 8.67 -25.34 20.12
C LEU A 230 7.49 -26.31 20.29
N VAL A 231 6.27 -25.82 20.07
CA VAL A 231 5.06 -26.62 20.15
C VAL A 231 4.35 -26.59 18.80
N ALA A 232 4.24 -27.75 18.14
CA ALA A 232 3.47 -27.84 16.91
C ALA A 232 1.98 -27.83 17.22
N VAL A 233 1.27 -26.83 16.69
CA VAL A 233 -0.18 -26.64 16.92
C VAL A 233 -0.84 -26.32 15.59
N PRO A 234 -1.98 -26.94 15.23
CA PRO A 234 -2.73 -26.56 14.04
C PRO A 234 -3.04 -25.07 13.98
N HIS A 235 -2.93 -24.44 12.80
CA HIS A 235 -3.04 -22.99 12.65
C HIS A 235 -4.37 -22.41 13.18
N ASP A 236 -5.46 -23.16 13.07
CA ASP A 236 -6.80 -22.82 13.55
C ASP A 236 -6.94 -22.92 15.07
N GLN A 237 -5.99 -23.54 15.76
CA GLN A 237 -6.00 -23.73 17.22
C GLN A 237 -4.99 -22.84 17.96
N ILE A 238 -4.04 -22.22 17.26
CA ILE A 238 -2.99 -21.39 17.88
C ILE A 238 -3.60 -20.22 18.66
N GLY A 239 -4.57 -19.50 18.09
CA GLY A 239 -5.21 -18.36 18.76
C GLY A 239 -5.84 -18.75 20.10
N ALA A 240 -6.69 -19.77 20.12
CA ALA A 240 -7.32 -20.26 21.33
C ALA A 240 -6.29 -20.83 22.34
N SER A 241 -5.20 -21.43 21.85
CA SER A 241 -4.14 -21.97 22.69
C SER A 241 -3.36 -20.87 23.40
N LEU A 242 -3.08 -19.76 22.71
CA LEU A 242 -2.47 -18.57 23.31
C LEU A 242 -3.38 -17.93 24.36
N GLU A 243 -4.66 -17.75 24.05
CA GLU A 243 -5.67 -17.22 24.98
C GLU A 243 -5.82 -18.10 26.24
N SER A 244 -5.57 -19.40 26.10
CA SER A 244 -5.62 -20.37 27.21
C SER A 244 -4.30 -20.45 28.01
N GLY A 245 -3.28 -19.66 27.65
CA GLY A 245 -1.98 -19.65 28.33
C GLY A 245 -1.12 -20.90 28.06
N LEU A 246 -1.36 -21.62 26.96
CA LEU A 246 -0.58 -22.81 26.60
C LEU A 246 0.82 -22.47 26.04
N GLY A 247 1.07 -21.20 25.77
CA GLY A 247 2.37 -20.65 25.41
C GLY A 247 2.28 -19.14 25.23
N GLU A 248 3.45 -18.53 25.05
CA GLU A 248 3.65 -17.09 25.16
C GLU A 248 3.70 -16.44 23.77
N ILE A 249 4.10 -17.21 22.74
CA ILE A 249 4.19 -16.76 21.36
C ILE A 249 3.52 -17.76 20.43
N GLY A 250 2.83 -17.29 19.41
CA GLY A 250 2.33 -18.16 18.35
C GLY A 250 2.36 -17.52 16.97
N LEU A 251 2.64 -18.36 15.97
CA LEU A 251 2.53 -17.99 14.56
C LEU A 251 1.08 -18.19 14.10
N THR A 252 0.30 -17.12 14.08
CA THR A 252 -1.15 -17.16 13.80
C THR A 252 -1.48 -16.51 12.46
N LEU A 253 -2.69 -16.78 11.93
CA LEU A 253 -3.14 -16.12 10.70
C LEU A 253 -3.70 -14.72 10.99
N VAL A 254 -3.32 -13.77 10.14
CA VAL A 254 -3.85 -12.40 10.13
C VAL A 254 -4.22 -12.01 8.69
N SER A 255 -5.23 -11.15 8.54
CA SER A 255 -5.74 -10.76 7.22
C SER A 255 -4.85 -9.75 6.49
N SER A 256 -4.11 -8.91 7.24
CA SER A 256 -3.27 -7.85 6.69
C SER A 256 -2.13 -7.46 7.64
N PRO A 257 -1.07 -6.80 7.13
CA PRO A 257 -0.03 -6.24 7.99
C PRO A 257 -0.56 -5.20 8.99
N THR A 258 -1.62 -4.47 8.65
CA THR A 258 -2.27 -3.53 9.57
C THR A 258 -2.97 -4.27 10.70
N SER A 259 -3.77 -5.30 10.40
CA SER A 259 -4.43 -6.10 11.44
C SER A 259 -3.44 -6.82 12.37
N PHE A 260 -2.24 -7.11 11.86
CA PHE A 260 -1.14 -7.61 12.69
C PHE A 260 -0.62 -6.53 13.65
N LEU A 261 -0.33 -5.33 13.14
CA LEU A 261 0.17 -4.23 13.96
C LEU A 261 -0.83 -3.83 15.04
N ASP A 262 -2.11 -3.73 14.70
CA ASP A 262 -3.17 -3.45 15.68
C ASP A 262 -3.10 -4.46 16.84
N ARG A 263 -2.95 -5.75 16.52
CA ARG A 263 -2.90 -6.82 17.53
C ARG A 263 -1.62 -6.86 18.37
N VAL A 264 -0.50 -6.34 17.88
CA VAL A 264 0.78 -6.31 18.64
C VAL A 264 0.94 -5.01 19.44
N LEU A 265 0.27 -3.94 19.02
CA LEU A 265 0.38 -2.63 19.65
C LEU A 265 -0.74 -2.31 20.66
N ASP A 266 -1.82 -3.10 20.66
CA ASP A 266 -2.91 -3.05 21.64
C ASP A 266 -2.51 -3.67 22.99
#